data_AF-A0A7J8XZD3-F1
#
_entry.id   AF-A0A7J8XZD3-F1
#
_cell.length_a   1.000
_cell.length_b   1.000
_cell.length_c   1.000
_cell.angle_alpha   90.00
_cell.angle_beta   90.00
_cell.angle_gamma   90.00
#
_symmetry.space_group_name_H-M   'P 1'
#
loop_
_entity.id
_entity.type
_entity.pdbx_description
1 polymer ?
#
loop_
_entity_poly.entity_id
_entity_poly.type
_entity_poly.pdbx_seq_one_letter_code
_entity_poly.pdbx_strand_id
1 'polypeptide(L)' 'MAESKTLRKPIFTKVDQLRPGTSGHTLTIKVVNTKMVLQKGRPDGPQVRQIRIAESLVGDETGMIIFTARNEQ' A
#
# COMPACT_ATOMS: atom_id res chain seq x y z
N MET A 1 -23.45 -25.47 12.25
CA MET A 1 -22.84 -25.51 10.91
C MET A 1 -22.43 -24.09 10.57
N ALA A 2 -21.14 -23.76 10.61
CA ALA A 2 -20.68 -22.43 10.18
C ALA A 2 -20.72 -22.40 8.66
N GLU A 3 -21.57 -21.55 8.07
CA GLU A 3 -21.61 -21.34 6.64
C GLU A 3 -20.25 -20.78 6.19
N SER A 4 -19.53 -21.55 5.38
CA SER A 4 -18.28 -21.11 4.76
C SER A 4 -18.61 -20.04 3.72
N LYS A 5 -18.37 -18.78 4.08
CA LYS A 5 -18.54 -17.63 3.16
C LYS A 5 -17.63 -17.84 1.94
N THR A 6 -18.23 -18.06 0.77
CA THR A 6 -17.49 -18.18 -0.48
C THR A 6 -16.83 -16.84 -0.82
N LEU A 7 -15.49 -16.82 -0.79
CA LEU A 7 -14.72 -15.64 -1.17
C LEU A 7 -14.76 -15.47 -2.69
N ARG A 8 -15.01 -14.24 -3.15
CA ARG A 8 -14.98 -13.92 -4.58
C ARG A 8 -13.55 -14.02 -5.09
N LYS A 9 -13.38 -14.50 -6.33
CA LYS A 9 -12.08 -14.51 -6.99
C LYS A 9 -11.57 -13.05 -7.12
N PRO A 10 -10.30 -12.77 -6.81
CA PRO A 10 -9.74 -11.44 -6.99
C PRO A 10 -9.69 -11.10 -8.49
N ILE A 11 -10.01 -9.85 -8.81
CA ILE A 11 -9.85 -9.28 -10.14
C ILE A 11 -8.61 -8.38 -10.08
N PHE A 12 -7.65 -8.64 -10.97
CA PHE A 12 -6.43 -7.86 -11.03
C PHE A 12 -6.59 -6.72 -12.03
N THR A 13 -6.21 -5.52 -11.61
CA THR A 13 -6.18 -4.31 -12.44
C THR A 13 -4.75 -3.88 -12.71
N LYS A 14 -4.54 -3.12 -13.78
CA LYS A 14 -3.24 -2.55 -14.15
C LYS A 14 -3.09 -1.11 -13.67
N VAL A 15 -1.85 -0.62 -13.63
CA VAL A 15 -1.54 0.73 -13.14
C VAL A 15 -2.23 1.82 -13.98
N ASP A 16 -2.26 1.70 -15.30
CA ASP A 16 -2.89 2.66 -16.22
C ASP A 16 -4.43 2.80 -16.06
N GLN A 17 -5.08 1.80 -15.46
CA GLN A 17 -6.52 1.75 -15.20
C GLN A 17 -6.91 2.45 -13.90
N LEU A 18 -5.95 2.83 -13.04
CA LEU A 18 -6.25 3.52 -11.80
C LEU A 18 -6.87 4.91 -12.07
N ARG A 19 -7.83 5.29 -11.23
CA ARG A 19 -8.52 6.58 -11.30
C ARG A 19 -8.65 7.19 -9.90
N PRO A 20 -8.55 8.51 -9.74
CA PRO A 20 -8.84 9.15 -8.47
C PRO A 20 -10.26 8.83 -7.97
N GLY A 21 -10.43 8.65 -6.67
CA GLY A 21 -11.72 8.37 -6.04
C GLY A 21 -12.17 6.90 -6.08
N THR A 22 -11.43 6.00 -6.74
CA THR A 22 -11.72 4.56 -6.71
C THR A 22 -10.91 3.86 -5.60
N SER A 23 -11.42 2.74 -5.07
CA SER A 23 -10.74 1.94 -4.03
C SER A 23 -11.00 0.43 -4.19
N GLY A 24 -10.25 -0.41 -3.47
CA GLY A 24 -10.43 -1.87 -3.51
C GLY A 24 -9.80 -2.59 -4.71
N HIS A 25 -8.73 -2.03 -5.27
CA HIS A 25 -8.01 -2.62 -6.40
C HIS A 25 -7.01 -3.66 -5.93
N THR A 26 -6.86 -4.73 -6.70
CA THR A 26 -5.80 -5.71 -6.54
C THR A 26 -4.85 -5.56 -7.72
N LEU A 27 -3.56 -5.33 -7.46
CA LEU A 27 -2.54 -5.20 -8.49
C LEU A 27 -1.35 -6.11 -8.19
N THR A 28 -0.67 -6.54 -9.25
CA THR A 28 0.64 -7.18 -9.15
C THR A 28 1.67 -6.20 -9.70
N ILE A 29 2.52 -5.68 -8.83
CA ILE A 29 3.49 -4.63 -9.17
C ILE A 29 4.86 -4.97 -8.60
N LYS A 30 5.91 -4.48 -9.25
CA LYS A 30 7.29 -4.57 -8.78
C LYS A 30 7.67 -3.32 -7.99
N VAL A 31 8.33 -3.51 -6.86
CA VAL A 31 8.99 -2.43 -6.13
C VAL A 31 10.34 -2.12 -6.79
N VAL A 32 10.54 -0.87 -7.20
CA VAL A 32 11.77 -0.41 -7.84
C VAL A 32 12.68 0.26 -6.83
N ASN A 33 12.13 1.15 -6.01
CA ASN A 33 12.87 1.88 -4.98
C ASN A 33 11.93 2.23 -3.82
N THR A 34 12.47 2.31 -2.61
CA THR A 34 11.75 2.76 -1.42
C THR A 34 12.61 3.74 -0.63
N LYS A 35 12.00 4.86 -0.23
CA LYS A 35 12.64 5.89 0.57
C LYS A 35 11.78 6.22 1.79
N MET A 36 12.40 6.20 2.97
CA MET A 36 11.78 6.74 4.18
C MET A 36 11.65 8.26 4.04
N VAL A 37 10.42 8.77 4.12
CA VAL A 37 10.12 10.21 4.00
C VAL A 37 9.74 10.84 5.33
N LEU A 38 9.24 10.04 6.28
CA LEU A 38 8.93 10.52 7.62
C LEU A 38 9.18 9.44 8.65
N GLN A 39 9.93 9.78 9.69
CA GLN A 39 10.12 8.95 10.87
C GLN A 39 10.05 9.85 12.11
N LYS A 40 8.88 9.91 12.74
CA LYS A 40 8.65 10.76 13.93
C LYS A 40 8.30 9.88 15.13
N GLY A 41 9.19 9.88 16.12
CA GLY A 41 8.93 9.41 17.48
C GLY A 41 8.56 10.59 18.39
N ARG A 42 7.76 10.36 19.44
CA ARG A 42 7.62 11.32 20.54
C ARG A 42 8.72 11.06 21.57
N PRO A 43 9.47 12.07 22.04
CA PRO A 43 10.51 11.90 23.06
C PRO A 43 9.97 11.41 24.42
N ASP A 44 8.77 11.86 24.84
CA ASP A 44 8.29 11.71 26.23
C ASP A 44 6.91 11.04 26.35
N GLY A 45 6.67 9.90 25.70
CA GLY A 45 5.42 9.17 25.89
C GLY A 45 5.53 7.69 25.58
N PRO A 46 4.63 6.85 26.14
CA PRO A 46 4.63 5.42 25.84
C PRO A 46 4.61 5.24 24.32
N GLN A 47 5.43 4.30 23.81
CA GLN A 47 5.82 4.02 22.41
C GLN A 47 4.69 3.88 21.37
N VAL A 48 3.46 4.21 21.71
CA VAL A 48 2.22 3.82 21.06
C VAL A 48 2.02 4.43 19.67
N ARG A 49 2.77 5.47 19.25
CA ARG A 49 2.59 6.09 17.92
C ARG A 49 3.90 6.58 17.29
N GLN A 50 4.81 5.66 16.95
CA GLN A 50 5.90 5.97 16.03
C GLN A 50 5.35 5.95 14.60
N ILE A 51 5.23 7.13 13.98
CA ILE A 51 4.77 7.22 12.59
C ILE A 51 5.99 7.04 11.70
N ARG A 52 5.95 5.99 10.87
CA ARG A 52 6.92 5.75 9.79
C ARG A 52 6.17 5.84 8.46
N ILE A 53 6.64 6.67 7.54
CA ILE A 53 6.09 6.78 6.19
C ILE A 53 7.24 6.56 5.21
N ALA A 54 7.03 5.63 4.28
CA ALA A 54 7.91 5.41 3.14
C ALA A 54 7.16 5.71 1.85
N GLU A 55 7.86 6.32 0.90
CA GLU A 55 7.38 6.40 -0.48
C GLU A 55 8.15 5.38 -1.30
N SER A 56 7.40 4.52 -2.00
CA SER A 56 7.93 3.48 -2.86
C SER A 56 7.55 3.77 -4.31
N LEU A 57 8.56 3.80 -5.19
CA LEU A 57 8.32 3.74 -6.62
C LEU A 57 7.98 2.30 -7.00
N VAL A 58 6.77 2.09 -7.49
CA VAL A 58 6.24 0.77 -7.84
C VAL A 58 5.58 0.81 -9.22
N GLY A 59 5.58 -0.31 -9.94
CA GLY A 59 4.95 -0.36 -11.26
C GLY A 59 4.85 -1.73 -11.89
N ASP A 60 4.14 -1.79 -13.00
CA ASP A 60 4.04 -2.94 -13.89
C ASP A 60 4.38 -2.51 -15.33
N GLU A 61 4.07 -3.35 -16.31
CA GLU A 61 4.33 -3.03 -17.73
C GLU A 61 3.54 -1.82 -18.26
N THR A 62 2.50 -1.37 -17.57
CA THR A 62 1.61 -0.28 -18.00
C THR A 62 2.00 1.08 -17.42
N GLY A 63 2.78 1.11 -16.34
CA GLY A 63 3.22 2.37 -15.75
C GLY A 63 3.79 2.22 -14.34
N MET A 64 4.20 3.36 -13.77
CA MET A 64 4.70 3.46 -12.41
C MET A 64 3.96 4.52 -11.61
N ILE A 65 3.83 4.30 -10.30
CA ILE A 65 3.20 5.21 -9.34
C ILE A 65 4.06 5.32 -8.08
N ILE A 66 3.83 6.39 -7.32
CA ILE A 66 4.34 6.51 -5.96
C ILE A 66 3.33 5.90 -5.00
N PHE A 67 3.76 4.88 -4.26
CA PHE A 67 2.98 4.23 -3.22
C PHE A 67 3.48 4.69 -1.85
N THR A 68 2.60 5.29 -1.05
CA THR A 68 2.91 5.68 0.33
C THR A 68 2.58 4.54 1.29
N ALA A 69 3.61 3.89 1.82
CA ALA A 69 3.49 2.86 2.86
C ALA A 69 3.56 3.49 4.26
N ARG A 70 2.77 2.97 5.21
CA ARG A 70 2.77 3.44 6.60
C ARG A 70 3.14 2.31 7.56
N ASN A 71 4.03 2.62 8.50
CA ASN A 71 4.48 1.75 9.58
C ASN A 71 5.20 0.47 9.10
N GLU A 72 4.59 -0.71 9.26
CA GLU A 72 5.16 -2.02 8.89
C GLU A 72 4.67 -2.51 7.51
N GLN A 73 3.91 -1.67 6.80
CA GLN A 73 3.46 -1.91 5.43
C GLN A 73 4.59 -1.76 4.41
#